data_AF-A0A5N5HT15-F1
#
_entry.id   AF-A0A5N5HT15-F1
#
_cell.length_a   1.000
_cell.length_b   1.000
_cell.length_c   1.000
_cell.angle_alpha   90.00
_cell.angle_beta   90.00
_cell.angle_gamma   90.00
#
_symmetry.space_group_name_H-M   'P 1'
#
loop_
_entity.id
_entity.type
_entity.pdbx_description
1 polymer ?
#
loop_
_entity_poly.entity_id
_entity_poly.type
_entity_poly.pdbx_seq_one_letter_code
_entity_poly.pdbx_strand_id
1 'polypeptide(L)'
;MHDTSFMGYFVPKDAQVFVNAYVIGRDPDVWPEELTLFKRERFVGSKTDYKGRNYELIPFGVGRRMCAGVPLAHRMLHLTLGMLLHNLIGHLMQMLLEKLWIGRTS
;
A
#
# COMPACT_ATOMS: atom_id res chain seq x y z
N MET A 1 2.07 -10.58 29.41
CA MET A 1 3.35 -10.23 28.76
C MET A 1 4.44 -10.58 29.76
N HIS A 2 5.57 -11.09 29.31
CA HIS A 2 6.65 -11.59 30.18
C HIS A 2 7.97 -11.03 29.68
N ASP A 3 8.99 -11.03 30.54
CA ASP A 3 10.36 -10.75 30.16
C ASP A 3 10.80 -11.69 29.04
N THR A 4 11.56 -11.18 28.08
CA THR A 4 12.06 -11.98 26.96
C THR A 4 13.39 -11.46 26.43
N SER A 5 14.05 -12.26 25.58
CA SER A 5 15.24 -11.86 24.84
C SER A 5 14.94 -11.89 23.34
N PHE A 6 15.32 -10.84 22.62
CA PHE A 6 15.16 -10.73 21.18
C PHE A 6 16.43 -10.19 20.55
N MET A 7 17.03 -10.95 19.62
CA MET A 7 18.28 -10.59 18.93
C MET A 7 19.43 -10.19 19.89
N GLY A 8 19.51 -10.83 21.06
CA GLY A 8 20.50 -10.52 22.09
C GLY A 8 20.13 -9.36 23.02
N TYR A 9 19.01 -8.68 22.80
CA TYR A 9 18.50 -7.61 23.67
C TYR A 9 17.47 -8.15 24.65
N PHE A 10 17.63 -7.80 25.92
CA PHE A 10 16.61 -8.07 26.94
C PHE A 10 15.45 -7.08 26.79
N VAL A 11 14.24 -7.60 26.63
CA VAL A 11 13.00 -6.83 26.55
C VAL A 11 12.22 -7.10 27.84
N PRO A 12 12.12 -6.10 28.74
CA PRO A 12 11.41 -6.28 30.00
C PRO A 12 9.90 -6.44 29.75
N LYS A 13 9.25 -7.09 30.71
CA LYS A 13 7.80 -7.17 30.80
C LYS A 13 7.22 -5.75 30.73
N ASP A 14 6.11 -5.64 30.00
CA ASP A 14 5.35 -4.40 29.79
C ASP A 14 6.10 -3.32 28.98
N ALA A 15 7.27 -3.63 28.41
CA ALA A 15 7.91 -2.79 27.43
C ALA A 15 6.99 -2.56 26.21
N GLN A 16 6.88 -1.31 25.79
CA GLN A 16 6.21 -0.98 24.54
C GLN A 16 7.15 -1.25 23.36
N VAL A 17 6.69 -2.10 22.43
CA VAL A 17 7.44 -2.45 21.23
C VAL A 17 6.67 -1.96 20.02
N PHE A 18 7.33 -1.16 19.19
CA PHE A 18 6.79 -0.63 17.95
C PHE A 18 7.51 -1.25 16.76
N VAL A 19 6.73 -1.71 15.78
CA VAL A 19 7.26 -2.16 14.49
C VAL A 19 7.18 -0.99 13.53
N ASN A 20 8.33 -0.52 13.04
CA ASN A 20 8.39 0.60 12.12
C ASN A 20 8.11 0.14 10.67
N ALA A 21 6.83 -0.07 10.37
CA ALA A 21 6.39 -0.48 9.02
C ALA A 21 6.77 0.55 7.93
N TYR A 22 6.94 1.84 8.29
CA TYR A 22 7.33 2.88 7.35
C TYR A 22 8.77 2.69 6.84
N VAL A 23 9.70 2.39 7.75
CA VAL A 23 11.11 2.13 7.43
C VAL A 23 11.23 0.80 6.69
N ILE A 24 10.54 -0.26 7.13
CA ILE A 24 10.55 -1.57 6.45
C ILE A 24 10.06 -1.46 5.00
N GLY A 25 8.98 -0.72 4.76
CA GLY A 25 8.45 -0.50 3.41
C GLY A 25 9.32 0.41 2.52
N ARG A 26 10.45 0.90 3.03
CA ARG A 26 11.43 1.76 2.35
C ARG A 26 12.87 1.32 2.61
N ASP A 27 13.07 0.07 2.98
CA ASP A 27 14.41 -0.46 3.15
C ASP A 27 15.07 -0.63 1.77
N PRO A 28 16.20 0.04 1.46
CA PRO A 28 16.85 -0.08 0.16
C PRO A 28 17.43 -1.47 -0.11
N ASP A 29 17.71 -2.28 0.92
CA ASP A 29 18.19 -3.65 0.74
C ASP A 29 17.09 -4.58 0.23
N VAL A 30 15.83 -4.20 0.45
CA VAL A 30 14.64 -4.96 0.06
C VAL A 30 13.92 -4.33 -1.14
N TRP A 31 13.91 -2.99 -1.17
CA TRP A 31 13.29 -2.16 -2.20
C TRP A 31 14.38 -1.28 -2.86
N PRO A 32 15.25 -1.86 -3.72
CA PRO A 32 16.48 -1.22 -4.21
C PRO A 32 16.26 -0.06 -5.18
N GLU A 33 15.06 0.05 -5.73
CA GLU A 33 14.69 1.20 -6.56
C GLU A 33 14.39 2.42 -5.70
N GLU A 34 14.70 3.63 -6.18
CA GLU A 34 14.56 4.91 -5.46
C GLU A 34 13.35 4.92 -4.51
N LEU A 35 13.62 5.02 -3.21
CA LEU A 35 12.65 4.90 -2.10
C LEU A 35 11.48 5.90 -2.17
N THR A 36 11.63 6.90 -3.03
CA THR A 36 10.69 7.99 -3.30
C THR A 36 9.83 7.74 -4.54
N LEU A 37 10.20 6.81 -5.41
CA LEU A 37 9.48 6.54 -6.65
C LEU A 37 8.28 5.63 -6.42
N PHE A 38 7.12 6.14 -6.82
CA PHE A 38 5.91 5.33 -6.92
C PHE A 38 5.99 4.44 -8.17
N LYS A 39 6.32 3.16 -7.98
CA LYS A 39 6.36 2.16 -9.07
C LYS A 39 5.43 1.00 -8.79
N ARG A 40 4.33 0.91 -9.53
CA ARG A 40 3.31 -0.16 -9.40
C ARG A 40 3.82 -1.49 -9.94
N GLU A 41 4.71 -1.44 -10.92
CA GLU A 41 5.22 -2.59 -11.68
C GLU A 41 5.96 -3.57 -10.79
N ARG A 42 6.53 -3.12 -9.65
CA ARG A 42 7.20 -3.97 -8.67
C ARG A 42 6.32 -5.06 -8.08
N PHE A 43 4.99 -4.89 -8.13
CA PHE A 43 4.03 -5.87 -7.65
C PHE A 43 3.45 -6.74 -8.77
N VAL A 44 3.67 -6.39 -10.04
CA VAL A 44 3.12 -7.14 -11.17
C VAL A 44 3.95 -8.42 -11.36
N GLY A 45 3.30 -9.58 -11.28
CA GLY A 45 3.97 -10.88 -11.36
C GLY A 45 4.79 -11.26 -10.12
N SER A 46 4.87 -10.39 -9.11
CA SER A 46 5.50 -10.69 -7.83
C SER A 46 4.59 -11.57 -6.96
N LYS A 47 5.21 -12.36 -6.08
CA LYS A 47 4.49 -13.13 -5.05
C LYS A 47 4.31 -12.35 -3.75
N THR A 48 4.94 -11.17 -3.62
CA THR A 48 4.86 -10.33 -2.43
C THR A 48 3.46 -9.72 -2.29
N ASP A 49 2.81 -9.95 -1.14
CA ASP A 49 1.50 -9.40 -0.83
C ASP A 49 1.41 -8.81 0.59
N TYR A 50 0.33 -8.08 0.86
CA TYR A 50 0.08 -7.46 2.18
C TYR A 50 -0.68 -8.39 3.16
N LYS A 51 -0.82 -9.69 2.85
CA LYS A 51 -1.59 -10.65 3.67
C LYS A 51 -0.78 -11.24 4.82
N GLY A 52 0.36 -10.63 5.13
CA GLY A 52 1.15 -10.89 6.34
C GLY A 52 2.05 -12.11 6.26
N ARG A 53 2.32 -12.58 5.04
CA ARG A 53 3.32 -13.62 4.73
C ARG A 53 4.66 -13.02 4.30
N ASN A 54 4.63 -11.76 3.86
CA ASN A 54 5.77 -11.00 3.38
C ASN A 54 6.07 -9.89 4.38
N TYR A 55 7.16 -10.02 5.12
CA TYR A 55 7.52 -9.07 6.18
C TYR A 55 8.07 -7.75 5.62
N GLU A 56 8.49 -7.74 4.37
CA GLU A 56 8.86 -6.54 3.61
C GLU A 56 7.69 -5.59 3.31
N LEU A 57 6.44 -6.09 3.39
CA LEU A 57 5.23 -5.34 3.08
C LEU A 57 4.13 -5.61 4.12
N ILE A 58 4.15 -4.82 5.21
CA ILE A 58 3.25 -5.01 6.36
C ILE A 58 2.34 -3.80 6.66
N PRO A 59 1.65 -3.20 5.67
CA PRO A 59 0.83 -2.00 5.88
C PRO A 59 -0.37 -2.22 6.81
N PHE A 60 -0.75 -3.47 7.04
CA PHE A 60 -1.87 -3.88 7.91
C PHE A 60 -1.41 -4.66 9.15
N GLY A 61 -0.11 -4.63 9.46
CA GLY A 61 0.49 -5.47 10.48
C GLY A 61 0.53 -6.95 10.08
N VAL A 62 0.89 -7.83 11.02
CA VAL A 62 1.01 -9.28 10.81
C VAL A 62 0.64 -10.06 12.08
N GLY A 63 0.45 -11.38 11.92
CA GLY A 63 0.23 -12.30 13.04
C GLY A 63 -1.10 -12.08 13.77
N ARG A 64 -1.13 -12.39 15.07
CA ARG A 64 -2.36 -12.41 15.89
C ARG A 64 -3.09 -11.07 16.00
N ARG A 65 -2.41 -9.95 15.72
CA ARG A 65 -2.95 -8.59 15.79
C ARG A 65 -2.98 -7.90 14.42
N MET A 66 -2.92 -8.68 13.34
CA MET A 66 -3.15 -8.16 12.00
C MET A 66 -4.52 -7.48 11.92
N CYS A 67 -4.62 -6.40 11.15
CA CYS A 67 -5.86 -5.65 10.97
C CYS A 67 -7.01 -6.55 10.51
N ALA A 68 -8.08 -6.62 11.30
CA ALA A 68 -9.29 -7.36 10.95
C ALA A 68 -10.03 -6.76 9.74
N GLY A 69 -9.78 -5.48 9.42
CA GLY A 69 -10.41 -4.74 8.33
C GLY A 69 -9.81 -4.96 6.94
N VAL A 70 -8.76 -5.78 6.79
CA VAL A 70 -8.08 -6.00 5.50
C VAL A 70 -9.05 -6.38 4.36
N PRO A 71 -10.01 -7.31 4.54
CA PRO A 71 -10.93 -7.67 3.46
C PRO A 71 -11.83 -6.50 3.02
N LEU A 72 -12.27 -5.68 3.97
CA LEU A 72 -13.09 -4.50 3.70
C LEU A 72 -12.26 -3.42 2.99
N ALA A 73 -11.09 -3.09 3.53
CA ALA A 73 -10.18 -2.10 2.96
C ALA A 73 -9.79 -2.44 1.52
N HIS A 74 -9.50 -3.72 1.24
CA HIS A 74 -9.18 -4.17 -0.12
C HIS A 74 -10.33 -3.90 -1.10
N ARG A 75 -11.57 -4.26 -0.74
CA ARG A 75 -12.75 -4.04 -1.58
C ARG A 75 -13.03 -2.55 -1.78
N MET A 76 -13.04 -1.78 -0.68
CA MET A 76 -13.31 -0.35 -0.73
C MET A 76 -12.28 0.37 -1.58
N LEU A 77 -10.99 0.12 -1.38
CA LEU A 77 -9.93 0.78 -2.14
C LEU A 77 -10.06 0.51 -3.63
N HIS A 78 -10.35 -0.73 -4.03
CA HIS A 78 -10.50 -1.09 -5.45
C HIS A 78 -11.78 -0.50 -6.06
N LEU A 79 -12.90 -0.55 -5.33
CA LEU A 79 -14.17 0.03 -5.80
C LEU A 79 -14.09 1.55 -5.92
N THR A 80 -13.61 2.24 -4.88
CA THR A 80 -13.46 3.69 -4.91
C THR A 80 -12.50 4.13 -6.00
N LEU A 81 -11.35 3.46 -6.15
CA LEU A 81 -10.42 3.79 -7.23
C LEU A 81 -11.06 3.54 -8.61
N GLY A 82 -11.73 2.41 -8.80
CA GLY A 82 -12.45 2.11 -10.04
C GLY A 82 -13.52 3.15 -10.37
N MET A 83 -14.30 3.57 -9.38
CA MET A 83 -15.32 4.61 -9.53
C MET A 83 -14.72 5.97 -9.87
N LEU A 84 -13.61 6.36 -9.22
CA LEU A 84 -12.92 7.62 -9.50
C LEU A 84 -12.34 7.61 -10.92
N LEU A 85 -11.69 6.53 -11.33
CA LEU A 85 -11.13 6.39 -12.68
C LEU A 85 -12.25 6.43 -13.73
N HIS A 86 -13.34 5.69 -13.52
CA HIS A 86 -14.45 5.64 -14.47
C HIS A 86 -15.15 7.01 -14.61
N ASN A 87 -15.47 7.65 -13.49
CA ASN A 87 -16.29 8.85 -13.51
C ASN A 87 -15.48 10.13 -13.71
N LEU A 88 -14.34 10.33 -13.04
CA LEU A 88 -13.56 11.56 -13.23
C LEU A 88 -12.83 11.55 -14.58
N ILE A 89 -12.10 10.49 -14.91
CA ILE A 89 -11.30 10.49 -16.14
C ILE A 89 -12.20 10.39 -17.36
N GLY A 90 -13.23 9.53 -17.32
CA GLY A 90 -14.20 9.43 -18.40
C GLY A 90 -14.89 10.77 -18.68
N HIS A 91 -15.31 11.48 -17.64
CA HIS A 91 -15.96 12.78 -17.80
C HIS A 91 -14.99 13.88 -18.25
N LEU A 92 -13.74 13.89 -17.76
CA LEU A 92 -12.72 14.83 -18.23
C LEU A 92 -12.37 14.60 -19.70
N MET A 93 -12.25 13.35 -20.13
CA MET A 93 -12.01 12.99 -21.52
C MET A 93 -13.19 13.36 -22.43
N GLN A 94 -14.42 13.12 -21.99
CA GLN A 94 -15.63 13.52 -22.72
C GLN A 94 -15.67 15.04 -22.91
N MET A 95 -15.46 15.83 -21.85
CA MET A 95 -15.42 17.29 -21.94
C MET A 95 -14.29 17.80 -22.85
N LEU A 96 -13.11 17.16 -22.80
CA LEU A 96 -11.99 17.52 -23.67
C LEU A 96 -12.30 17.19 -25.14
N LEU A 97 -12.91 16.04 -25.42
CA LEU A 97 -13.32 15.66 -26.78
C LEU A 97 -14.39 16.60 -27.32
N GLU A 98 -15.37 17.00 -26.52
CA GLU A 98 -16.40 17.97 -26.92
C GLU A 98 -15.80 19.34 -27.21
N LYS A 99 -14.88 19.83 -26.37
CA LYS A 99 -14.17 21.10 -26.64
C LYS A 99 -13.26 21.04 -27.87
N LEU A 100 -12.57 19.92 -28.08
CA LEU A 100 -11.71 19.70 -29.26
C LEU A 100 -12.52 19.49 -30.55
N TRP A 101 -13.73 18.95 -30.45
CA TRP A 101 -14.64 18.79 -31.59
C TRP A 101 -15.29 20.13 -31.96
N ILE A 102 -15.80 20.88 -30.99
CA ILE A 102 -16.39 22.22 -31.19
C ILE A 102 -15.35 23.20 -31.77
N GLY A 103 -14.10 23.16 -31.28
CA GLY A 103 -13.00 23.99 -31.79
C GLY A 103 -12.49 23.60 -33.19
N ARG A 104 -12.98 22.50 -33.77
CA ARG A 104 -12.66 22.05 -35.13
C ARG A 104 -13.77 22.40 -36.14
N THR A 105 -14.90 22.92 -35.67
CA THR A 105 -16.09 23.28 -36.47
C THR A 105 -16.34 24.79 -36.58
N SER A 106 -15.41 25.64 -36.11
CA SER A 106 -15.46 27.11 -36.24
C SER A 106 -14.37 27.64 -37.18
#